data_AF-B2IG61-F1
#
_entry.id   AF-B2IG61-F1
#
_cell.length_a   1.000
_cell.length_b   1.000
_cell.length_c   1.000
_cell.angle_alpha   90.00
_cell.angle_beta   90.00
_cell.angle_gamma   90.00
#
_symmetry.space_group_name_H-M   'P 1'
#
loop_
_entity.id
_entity.type
_entity.pdbx_description
1 polymer ?
#
loop_
_entity_poly.entity_id
_entity_poly.type
_entity_poly.pdbx_seq_one_letter_code
_entity_poly.pdbx_strand_id
1 'polypeptide(L)'
;MLIDQAMADVEIAIRVTPKASANRIVVETAPDGSERLRIYVTTVPENGKANRDVLRLLAKHLDIPPSSLEIIRGSTGRDKIVRFSRD
;
A
#
# COMPACT_ATOMS: atom_id res chain seq x y z
N MET A 1 -16.46 -28.71 -2.33
CA MET A 1 -15.02 -28.94 -2.55
C MET A 1 -14.51 -27.81 -3.42
N LEU A 2 -13.95 -26.79 -2.80
CA LEU A 2 -12.85 -25.98 -3.31
C LEU A 2 -12.20 -25.44 -2.05
N ILE A 3 -10.98 -25.91 -1.86
CA ILE A 3 -10.18 -25.74 -0.65
C ILE A 3 -9.88 -24.24 -0.58
N ASP A 4 -10.21 -23.60 0.55
CA ASP A 4 -9.63 -22.33 0.97
C ASP A 4 -8.10 -22.49 0.89
N GLN A 5 -7.53 -22.23 -0.27
CA GLN A 5 -6.11 -21.95 -0.39
C GLN A 5 -5.93 -20.60 0.28
N ALA A 6 -5.83 -20.62 1.62
CA ALA A 6 -5.31 -19.51 2.39
C ALA A 6 -3.84 -19.36 2.02
N MET A 7 -3.60 -18.82 0.82
CA MET A 7 -2.38 -18.09 0.53
C MET A 7 -2.26 -17.08 1.66
N ALA A 8 -1.15 -17.08 2.38
CA ALA A 8 -1.02 -16.23 3.55
C ALA A 8 -1.22 -14.77 3.14
N ASP A 9 -2.40 -14.23 3.45
CA ASP A 9 -2.71 -12.82 3.24
C ASP A 9 -1.69 -12.01 4.04
N VAL A 10 -0.86 -11.25 3.34
CA VAL A 10 0.15 -10.40 3.96
C VAL A 10 -0.45 -9.02 4.16
N GLU A 11 -0.42 -8.53 5.39
CA GLU A 11 -0.80 -7.16 5.72
C GLU A 11 0.45 -6.30 5.90
N ILE A 12 0.50 -5.15 5.23
CA ILE A 12 1.57 -4.17 5.37
C ILE A 12 0.99 -2.83 5.80
N ALA A 13 1.57 -2.28 6.86
CA ALA A 13 1.32 -0.91 7.29
C ALA A 13 2.12 0.08 6.43
N ILE A 14 1.42 1.02 5.81
CA ILE A 14 2.01 2.04 4.96
C ILE A 14 1.61 3.44 5.41
N ARG A 15 2.48 4.42 5.19
CA ARG A 15 2.17 5.83 5.35
C ARG A 15 2.19 6.53 3.99
N VAL A 16 1.05 7.06 3.58
CA VAL A 16 0.88 7.77 2.32
C VAL A 16 1.13 9.26 2.50
N THR A 17 1.98 9.81 1.65
CA THR A 17 2.24 11.24 1.52
C THR A 17 1.76 11.71 0.15
N PRO A 18 0.50 12.20 0.04
CA PRO A 18 0.00 12.75 -1.21
C PRO A 18 0.61 14.12 -1.50
N LYS A 19 0.43 14.62 -2.73
CA LYS A 19 1.03 15.88 -3.22
C LYS A 19 2.56 15.92 -3.08
N ALA A 20 3.21 14.77 -3.21
CA ALA A 20 4.66 14.70 -3.28
C ALA A 20 5.18 15.26 -4.62
N SER A 21 6.45 15.66 -4.67
CA SER A 21 7.10 16.08 -5.91
C SER A 21 7.32 14.94 -6.91
N ALA A 22 7.34 13.69 -6.44
CA ALA A 22 7.50 12.49 -7.27
C ALA A 22 6.87 11.26 -6.61
N ASN A 23 6.50 10.27 -7.43
CA ASN A 23 6.06 8.96 -6.97
C ASN A 23 7.26 8.13 -6.52
N ARG A 24 7.27 7.65 -5.27
CA ARG A 24 8.35 6.80 -4.74
C ARG A 24 7.91 6.01 -3.52
N ILE A 25 8.58 4.90 -3.28
CA ILE A 25 8.44 4.07 -2.09
C ILE A 25 9.76 4.14 -1.32
N VAL A 26 9.68 4.40 -0.02
CA VAL A 26 10.85 4.53 0.87
C VAL A 26 10.58 3.72 2.14
N VAL A 27 11.60 3.04 2.65
CA VAL A 27 11.56 2.44 3.98
C VAL A 27 12.23 3.43 4.94
N GLU A 28 11.50 3.89 5.95
CA GLU A 28 12.01 4.75 7.00
C GLU A 28 12.18 3.93 8.29
N THR A 29 13.37 3.99 8.90
CA THR A 29 13.57 3.45 10.25
C THR A 29 13.10 4.48 11.27
N ALA A 30 12.11 4.11 12.07
CA ALA A 30 11.61 4.94 13.16
C ALA A 30 12.60 4.93 14.35
N PRO A 31 12.48 5.89 15.28
CA PRO A 31 13.39 6.00 16.43
C PRO A 31 13.36 4.78 17.36
N ASP A 32 12.29 3.99 17.32
CA ASP A 32 12.11 2.73 18.05
C ASP A 32 12.76 1.52 17.34
N GLY A 33 13.45 1.75 16.21
CA GLY A 33 14.06 0.71 15.39
C GLY A 33 13.10 0.00 14.44
N SER A 34 11.81 0.35 14.44
CA SER A 34 10.83 -0.25 13.52
C SER A 34 10.96 0.32 12.11
N GLU A 35 10.79 -0.54 11.10
CA GLU A 35 10.73 -0.11 9.70
C GLU A 35 9.30 0.28 9.32
N ARG A 36 9.16 1.42 8.63
CA ARG A 36 7.87 1.94 8.16
C ARG A 36 7.93 2.18 6.66
N LEU A 37 6.99 1.59 5.93
CA LEU A 37 6.89 1.81 4.50
C LEU A 37 6.17 3.13 4.21
N ARG A 38 6.85 4.05 3.54
CA ARG A 38 6.30 5.35 3.15
C ARG A 38 6.14 5.45 1.65
N ILE A 39 4.91 5.76 1.23
CA ILE A 39 4.53 5.85 -0.17
C ILE A 39 4.21 7.31 -0.49
N TYR A 40 4.98 7.87 -1.41
CA TYR A 40 4.79 9.22 -1.92
C TYR A 40 4.03 9.12 -3.24
N VAL A 41 2.94 9.88 -3.34
CA VAL A 41 2.20 10.02 -4.59
C VAL A 41 2.01 11.49 -4.93
N THR A 42 2.15 11.84 -6.20
CA THR A 42 1.92 13.21 -6.69
C THR A 42 0.43 13.58 -6.67
N THR A 43 -0.44 12.57 -6.65
CA THR A 43 -1.88 12.70 -6.77
C THR A 43 -2.53 13.40 -5.57
N VAL A 44 -3.45 14.32 -5.87
CA VAL A 44 -4.31 14.96 -4.88
C VAL A 44 -5.27 13.91 -4.30
N PRO A 45 -5.48 13.87 -2.97
CA PRO A 45 -6.32 12.86 -2.32
C PRO A 45 -7.83 13.15 -2.53
N GLU A 46 -8.27 13.19 -3.77
CA GLU A 46 -9.67 13.39 -4.17
C GLU A 46 -10.26 12.09 -4.71
N ASN A 47 -11.50 11.77 -4.31
CA ASN A 47 -12.30 10.67 -4.87
C ASN A 47 -11.54 9.33 -4.99
N GLY A 48 -10.72 9.00 -3.98
CA GLY A 48 -9.93 7.77 -3.93
C GLY A 48 -8.81 7.67 -4.98
N LYS A 49 -8.49 8.74 -5.73
CA LYS A 49 -7.41 8.74 -6.73
C LYS A 49 -6.05 8.40 -6.10
N ALA A 50 -5.72 9.03 -4.98
CA ALA A 50 -4.50 8.72 -4.23
C ALA A 50 -4.42 7.25 -3.79
N ASN A 51 -5.55 6.67 -3.37
CA ASN A 51 -5.60 5.25 -3.00
C ASN A 51 -5.27 4.35 -4.19
N ARG A 52 -5.86 4.63 -5.37
CA ARG A 52 -5.56 3.86 -6.59
C ARG A 52 -4.11 3.97 -7.02
N ASP A 53 -3.52 5.15 -6.93
CA ASP A 53 -2.12 5.34 -7.32
C ASP A 53 -1.14 4.70 -6.34
N VAL A 54 -1.47 4.70 -5.04
CA VAL A 54 -0.73 3.95 -4.03
C VAL A 54 -0.76 2.45 -4.35
N LEU A 55 -1.94 1.88 -4.62
CA LEU A 55 -2.08 0.47 -4.95
C LEU A 55 -1.33 0.10 -6.23
N ARG A 56 -1.41 0.92 -7.28
CA ARG A 56 -0.65 0.70 -8.53
C ARG A 56 0.85 0.76 -8.33
N LEU A 57 1.33 1.74 -7.56
CA LEU A 57 2.76 1.89 -7.30
C LEU A 57 3.29 0.70 -6.50
N LEU A 58 2.52 0.23 -5.51
CA LEU A 58 2.87 -0.93 -4.69
C LEU A 58 2.81 -2.23 -5.50
N ALA A 59 1.78 -2.41 -6.33
CA ALA A 59 1.64 -3.55 -7.25
C ALA A 59 2.86 -3.70 -8.16
N LYS A 60 3.29 -2.59 -8.78
CA LYS A 60 4.47 -2.56 -9.63
C LYS A 60 5.76 -2.87 -8.87
N HIS A 61 5.85 -2.46 -7.61
CA HIS A 61 7.05 -2.70 -6.80
C HIS A 61 7.13 -4.15 -6.28
N LEU A 62 5.99 -4.76 -5.97
CA LEU A 62 5.90 -6.13 -5.48
C LEU A 62 5.80 -7.17 -6.61
N ASP A 63 5.68 -6.71 -7.86
CA ASP A 63 5.47 -7.50 -9.08
C ASP A 63 4.23 -8.41 -8.99
N ILE A 64 3.11 -7.83 -8.57
CA ILE A 64 1.81 -8.52 -8.44
C ILE A 64 0.68 -7.75 -9.14
N PRO A 65 -0.42 -8.43 -9.50
CA PRO A 65 -1.60 -7.76 -10.04
C PRO A 65 -2.16 -6.72 -9.06
N PRO A 66 -2.56 -5.52 -9.51
CA PRO A 66 -3.21 -4.52 -8.66
C PRO A 66 -4.52 -5.01 -8.02
N SER A 67 -5.19 -6.00 -8.62
CA SER A 67 -6.39 -6.64 -8.09
C SER A 67 -6.12 -7.50 -6.86
N SER A 68 -4.88 -7.94 -6.67
CA SER A 68 -4.45 -8.71 -5.50
C SER A 68 -4.13 -7.81 -4.30
N LEU A 69 -4.32 -6.50 -4.42
CA LEU A 69 -4.03 -5.51 -3.37
C LEU A 69 -5.30 -4.78 -2.95
N GLU A 70 -5.52 -4.70 -1.63
CA GLU A 70 -6.67 -4.02 -1.06
C GLU A 70 -6.27 -3.15 0.14
N ILE A 71 -6.79 -1.92 0.22
CA ILE A 71 -6.69 -1.11 1.43
C ILE A 71 -7.81 -1.52 2.39
N ILE A 72 -7.46 -2.30 3.41
CA ILE A 72 -8.42 -2.80 4.40
C ILE A 72 -8.65 -1.81 5.56
N ARG A 73 -7.72 -0.87 5.80
CA ARG A 73 -7.84 0.17 6.85
C ARG A 73 -7.21 1.49 6.44
N GLY A 74 -7.72 2.59 6.98
CA GLY A 74 -7.13 3.92 6.81
C GLY A 74 -7.37 4.55 5.42
N SER A 75 -8.44 4.16 4.73
CA SER A 75 -8.76 4.64 3.38
C SER A 75 -8.87 6.17 3.28
N THR A 76 -9.31 6.84 4.34
CA THR A 76 -9.43 8.30 4.47
C THR A 76 -8.20 8.97 5.08
N GLY A 77 -7.31 8.20 5.72
CA GLY A 77 -6.12 8.67 6.41
C GLY A 77 -4.84 8.59 5.58
N ARG A 78 -3.73 9.06 6.17
CA ARG A 78 -2.37 8.87 5.62
C ARG A 78 -1.82 7.50 5.97
N ASP A 79 -2.07 7.02 7.18
CA ASP A 79 -1.68 5.68 7.60
C ASP A 79 -2.72 4.67 7.09
N LYS A 80 -2.28 3.65 6.36
CA LYS A 80 -3.15 2.64 5.73
C LYS A 80 -2.61 1.25 6.00
N ILE A 81 -3.50 0.26 6.06
CA ILE A 81 -3.12 -1.15 6.01
C ILE A 81 -3.54 -1.69 4.66
N VAL A 82 -2.58 -2.24 3.93
CA VAL A 82 -2.80 -2.89 2.64
C VAL A 82 -2.64 -4.39 2.82
N ARG A 83 -3.61 -5.16 2.33
CA ARG A 83 -3.55 -6.61 2.25
C ARG A 83 -3.20 -7.03 0.83
N PHE A 84 -2.40 -8.09 0.69
CA PHE A 84 -2.22 -8.79 -0.58
C PHE A 84 -1.95 -10.27 -0.41
N SER A 85 -2.30 -11.02 -1.45
CA SER A 85 -2.03 -12.45 -1.58
C SER A 85 -1.14 -12.64 -2.81
N ARG A 86 -0.07 -13.44 -2.70
CA ARG A 86 0.74 -13.85 -3.84
C ARG A 86 0.22 -15.19 -4.34
N ASP A 87 -0.35 -15.21 -5.54
CA ASP A 87 -0.68 -16.43 -6.30
C ASP A 87 0.58 -17.07 -6.92
#